data_AF-A0A846PNA5-F1
#
_entry.id   AF-A0A846PNA5-F1
#
_cell.length_a   1.000
_cell.length_b   1.000
_cell.length_c   1.000
_cell.angle_alpha   90.00
_cell.angle_beta   90.00
_cell.angle_gamma   90.00
#
_symmetry.space_group_name_H-M   'P 1'
#
loop_
_entity.id
_entity.type
_entity.pdbx_description
1 polymer ?
#
loop_
_entity_poly.entity_id
_entity_poly.type
_entity_poly.pdbx_seq_one_letter_code
_entity_poly.pdbx_strand_id
1 'polypeptide(L)'
;LDMFEKFYKKYDPLLVASTLTSTTVSLRRKGIDTDFSEKEYNELFSSVNSKTISKEAIQDILEIVSKDKISVKEAIKKSGLKSLTENDLREIIKKIFKKYSKLVKEKKTSALMGEVMKEVRGKIDGKVVSKVLNEELKKA
;
A
#
# COMPACT_ATOMS: atom_id res chain seq x y z
N LEU A 1 -0.03 -7.39 24.65
CA LEU A 1 0.48 -8.64 24.07
C LEU A 1 -0.64 -9.47 23.46
N ASP A 2 -1.82 -9.45 24.06
CA ASP A 2 -2.98 -10.28 23.72
C ASP A 2 -3.37 -10.24 22.24
N MET A 3 -3.43 -9.05 21.64
CA MET A 3 -3.75 -8.91 20.20
C MET A 3 -2.68 -9.52 19.29
N PHE A 4 -1.41 -9.40 19.66
CA PHE A 4 -0.34 -10.03 18.89
C PHE A 4 -0.45 -11.56 18.97
N GLU A 5 -0.66 -12.11 20.16
CA GLU A 5 -0.79 -13.55 20.41
C GLU A 5 -1.97 -14.18 19.65
N LYS A 6 -3.06 -13.43 19.44
CA LYS A 6 -4.21 -13.86 18.64
C LYS A 6 -3.90 -13.99 17.15
N PHE A 7 -2.99 -13.18 16.61
CA PHE A 7 -2.81 -13.06 15.16
C PHE A 7 -1.49 -13.63 14.62
N TYR A 8 -0.43 -13.66 15.41
CA TYR A 8 0.91 -14.06 14.92
C TYR A 8 0.99 -15.51 14.41
N LYS A 9 0.10 -16.40 14.85
CA LYS A 9 0.02 -17.79 14.33
C LYS A 9 -0.73 -17.88 13.00
N LYS A 10 -1.60 -16.92 12.71
CA LYS A 10 -2.50 -16.92 11.55
C LYS A 10 -1.98 -16.07 10.40
N TYR A 11 -1.22 -15.04 10.72
CA TYR A 11 -0.69 -14.06 9.78
C TYR A 11 0.80 -13.84 10.00
N ASP A 12 1.46 -13.20 9.03
CA ASP A 12 2.89 -12.89 9.11
C ASP A 12 3.22 -12.12 10.42
N PRO A 13 4.07 -12.67 11.31
CA PRO A 13 4.35 -12.07 12.61
C PRO A 13 4.92 -10.65 12.51
N LEU A 14 5.74 -10.38 11.49
CA LEU A 14 6.35 -9.07 11.30
C LEU A 14 5.30 -8.05 10.87
N LEU A 15 4.36 -8.41 10.01
CA LEU A 15 3.20 -7.61 9.63
C LEU A 15 2.32 -7.28 10.84
N VAL A 16 1.99 -8.27 11.66
CA VAL A 16 1.17 -8.09 12.87
C VAL A 16 1.89 -7.16 13.85
N ALA A 17 3.16 -7.44 14.16
CA ALA A 17 3.95 -6.62 15.08
C ALA A 17 4.09 -5.17 14.59
N SER A 18 4.47 -4.97 13.33
CA SER A 18 4.64 -3.63 12.74
C SER A 18 3.33 -2.85 12.68
N THR A 19 2.21 -3.52 12.39
CA THR A 19 0.89 -2.86 12.38
C THR A 19 0.47 -2.43 13.78
N LEU A 20 0.55 -3.33 14.76
CA LEU A 20 0.12 -3.05 16.14
C LEU A 20 1.03 -2.06 16.88
N THR A 21 2.26 -1.85 16.42
CA THR A 21 3.23 -0.93 17.04
C THR A 21 3.47 0.29 16.17
N SER A 22 4.11 0.13 15.01
CA SER A 22 4.56 1.24 14.17
C SER A 22 3.39 1.98 13.53
N THR A 23 2.43 1.25 12.96
CA THR A 23 1.29 1.87 12.27
C THR A 23 0.35 2.57 13.26
N THR A 24 -0.04 1.91 14.35
CA THR A 24 -0.89 2.53 15.38
C THR A 24 -0.23 3.75 16.02
N VAL A 25 1.07 3.72 16.32
CA VAL A 25 1.80 4.90 16.83
C VAL A 25 1.83 6.03 15.81
N SER A 26 2.05 5.71 14.53
CA SER A 26 2.00 6.68 13.42
C SER A 26 0.63 7.35 13.32
N LEU A 27 -0.46 6.58 13.40
CA LEU A 27 -1.83 7.09 13.37
C LEU A 27 -2.14 7.96 14.59
N ARG A 28 -1.76 7.53 15.79
CA ARG A 28 -1.98 8.29 17.03
C ARG A 28 -1.28 9.65 17.00
N ARG A 29 -0.08 9.74 16.43
CA ARG A 29 0.63 11.01 16.22
C ARG A 29 -0.10 11.98 15.29
N LYS A 30 -0.97 11.46 14.41
CA LYS A 30 -1.87 12.27 13.56
C LYS A 30 -3.20 12.60 14.25
N GLY A 31 -3.39 12.26 15.53
CA GLY A 31 -4.65 12.42 16.24
C GLY A 31 -5.74 11.44 15.80
N ILE A 32 -5.36 10.33 15.16
CA ILE A 32 -6.31 9.29 14.72
C ILE A 32 -6.51 8.29 15.86
N ASP A 33 -7.77 7.96 16.13
CA ASP A 33 -8.15 6.94 17.09
C ASP A 33 -7.74 5.55 16.59
N THR A 34 -7.10 4.77 17.46
CA THR A 34 -6.50 3.46 17.14
C THR A 34 -7.11 2.31 17.93
N ASP A 35 -8.28 2.52 18.55
CA ASP A 35 -9.01 1.48 19.27
C ASP A 35 -9.77 0.55 18.31
N PHE A 36 -9.02 -0.15 17.46
CA PHE A 36 -9.58 -1.11 16.51
C PHE A 36 -9.87 -2.46 17.19
N SER A 37 -11.02 -3.02 16.89
CA SER A 37 -11.46 -4.32 17.37
C SER A 37 -10.66 -5.47 16.75
N GLU A 38 -10.73 -6.64 17.40
CA GLU A 38 -10.19 -7.89 16.87
C GLU A 38 -10.73 -8.21 15.47
N LYS A 39 -12.02 -7.94 15.24
CA LYS A 39 -12.65 -8.16 13.94
C LYS A 39 -12.00 -7.31 12.86
N GLU A 40 -11.77 -6.03 13.12
CA GLU A 40 -11.15 -5.10 12.16
C GLU A 40 -9.71 -5.52 11.84
N TYR A 41 -8.90 -5.86 12.86
CA TYR A 41 -7.55 -6.37 12.62
C TYR A 41 -7.55 -7.68 11.82
N ASN A 42 -8.45 -8.61 12.14
CA ASN A 42 -8.57 -9.87 11.41
C ASN A 42 -8.94 -9.64 9.94
N GLU A 43 -9.91 -8.75 9.67
CA GLU A 43 -10.29 -8.39 8.29
C GLU A 43 -9.14 -7.72 7.53
N LEU A 44 -8.42 -6.81 8.19
CA LEU A 44 -7.25 -6.14 7.63
C LEU A 44 -6.15 -7.14 7.27
N PHE A 45 -5.71 -7.96 8.23
CA PHE A 45 -4.65 -8.94 7.99
C PHE A 45 -5.05 -9.99 6.97
N SER A 46 -6.31 -10.43 6.97
CA SER A 46 -6.82 -11.33 5.93
C SER A 46 -6.80 -10.70 4.54
N SER A 47 -7.06 -9.40 4.44
CA SER A 47 -7.04 -8.67 3.16
C SER A 47 -5.62 -8.55 2.60
N VAL A 48 -4.62 -8.41 3.46
CA VAL A 48 -3.21 -8.41 3.08
C VAL A 48 -2.75 -9.83 2.70
N ASN A 49 -3.10 -10.84 3.52
CA ASN A 49 -2.72 -12.23 3.28
C ASN A 49 -3.31 -12.80 1.97
N SER A 50 -4.53 -12.39 1.62
CA SER A 50 -5.19 -12.71 0.34
C SER A 50 -4.69 -11.87 -0.84
N LYS A 51 -3.71 -10.97 -0.62
CA LYS A 51 -3.18 -10.02 -1.61
C LYS A 51 -4.25 -9.08 -2.19
N THR A 52 -5.36 -8.88 -1.50
CA THR A 52 -6.42 -7.93 -1.90
C THR A 52 -5.91 -6.49 -1.83
N ILE A 53 -5.12 -6.19 -0.80
CA ILE A 53 -4.40 -4.93 -0.63
C ILE A 53 -2.92 -5.22 -0.37
N SER A 54 -2.06 -4.24 -0.66
CA SER A 54 -0.65 -4.34 -0.30
C SER A 54 -0.43 -3.97 1.17
N LYS A 55 0.71 -4.39 1.74
CA LYS A 55 1.09 -4.05 3.12
C LYS A 55 1.25 -2.53 3.33
N GLU A 56 1.57 -1.79 2.26
CA GLU A 56 1.69 -0.34 2.24
C GLU A 56 0.33 0.35 2.41
N ALA A 57 -0.77 -0.30 2.02
CA ALA A 57 -2.13 0.23 2.17
C ALA A 57 -2.61 0.24 3.63
N ILE A 58 -2.01 -0.56 4.52
CA ILE A 58 -2.53 -0.80 5.87
C ILE A 58 -2.79 0.51 6.62
N GLN A 59 -1.83 1.43 6.59
CA GLN A 59 -1.96 2.70 7.30
C GLN A 59 -3.12 3.54 6.75
N ASP A 60 -3.23 3.65 5.43
CA ASP A 60 -4.29 4.43 4.77
C ASP A 60 -5.67 3.81 5.01
N ILE A 61 -5.78 2.48 5.01
CA ILE A 61 -7.02 1.76 5.32
C ILE A 61 -7.46 2.01 6.76
N LEU A 62 -6.56 1.85 7.73
CA LEU A 62 -6.89 2.10 9.14
C LEU A 62 -7.23 3.57 9.41
N GLU A 63 -6.58 4.50 8.72
CA GLU A 63 -6.91 5.93 8.77
C GLU A 63 -8.34 6.19 8.28
N ILE A 64 -8.76 5.58 7.17
CA ILE A 64 -10.13 5.68 6.64
C ILE A 64 -11.15 5.05 7.60
N VAL A 65 -10.88 3.83 8.08
CA VAL A 65 -11.74 3.13 9.04
C VAL A 65 -12.00 4.00 10.28
N SER A 66 -10.94 4.59 10.84
CA SER A 66 -11.06 5.42 12.04
C SER A 66 -11.79 6.73 11.80
N LYS A 67 -11.49 7.44 10.69
CA LYS A 67 -12.09 8.74 10.37
C LYS A 67 -13.54 8.63 9.95
N ASP A 68 -13.85 7.66 9.09
CA ASP A 68 -15.17 7.54 8.49
C ASP A 68 -16.08 6.58 9.29
N LYS A 69 -15.51 5.87 10.29
CA LYS A 69 -16.22 4.88 11.13
C LYS A 69 -16.94 3.81 10.29
N ILE A 70 -16.26 3.32 9.25
CA ILE A 70 -16.74 2.29 8.33
C ILE A 70 -15.93 0.99 8.47
N SER A 71 -16.45 -0.11 7.91
CA SER A 71 -15.72 -1.39 7.93
C SER A 71 -14.42 -1.35 7.10
N VAL A 72 -13.47 -2.24 7.43
CA VAL A 72 -12.24 -2.42 6.63
C VAL A 72 -12.56 -2.70 5.17
N LYS A 73 -13.57 -3.52 4.90
CA LYS A 73 -14.01 -3.85 3.55
C LYS A 73 -14.51 -2.62 2.78
N GLU A 74 -15.24 -1.72 3.43
CA GLU A 74 -15.71 -0.48 2.82
C GLU A 74 -14.56 0.51 2.63
N ALA A 75 -13.65 0.61 3.58
CA ALA A 75 -12.45 1.44 3.47
C ALA A 75 -11.58 1.01 2.27
N ILE A 76 -11.40 -0.29 2.03
CA ILE A 76 -10.69 -0.82 0.86
C ILE A 76 -11.39 -0.42 -0.45
N LYS A 77 -12.72 -0.49 -0.49
CA LYS A 77 -13.48 -0.07 -1.68
C LYS A 77 -13.34 1.44 -1.92
N LYS A 78 -13.42 2.23 -0.85
CA LYS A 78 -13.36 3.70 -0.90
C LYS A 78 -11.95 4.22 -1.25
N SER A 79 -10.90 3.54 -0.78
CA SER A 79 -9.52 3.97 -0.97
C SER A 79 -9.00 3.78 -2.39
N GLY A 80 -9.57 2.83 -3.15
CA GLY A 80 -9.02 2.42 -4.44
C GLY A 80 -7.65 1.74 -4.36
N LEU A 81 -7.19 1.37 -3.15
CA LEU A 81 -5.87 0.78 -2.89
C LEU A 81 -5.82 -0.74 -3.12
N LYS A 82 -6.51 -1.21 -4.16
CA LYS A 82 -6.39 -2.62 -4.56
C LYS A 82 -4.95 -2.91 -4.98
N SER A 83 -4.46 -4.07 -4.57
CA SER A 83 -3.11 -4.52 -4.91
C SER A 83 -2.93 -4.63 -6.44
N LEU A 84 -1.77 -4.22 -6.94
CA LEU A 84 -1.38 -4.38 -8.33
C LEU A 84 -0.37 -5.52 -8.47
N THR A 85 -0.43 -6.22 -9.60
CA THR A 85 0.62 -7.14 -10.01
C THR A 85 1.78 -6.39 -10.68
N GLU A 86 2.92 -7.06 -10.84
CA GLU A 86 4.05 -6.50 -11.58
C GLU A 86 3.68 -6.21 -13.05
N ASN A 87 2.80 -7.03 -13.66
CA ASN A 87 2.33 -6.82 -15.02
C ASN A 87 1.47 -5.56 -15.12
N ASP A 88 0.53 -5.35 -14.19
CA ASP A 88 -0.29 -4.13 -14.15
C ASP A 88 0.59 -2.88 -14.00
N LEU A 89 1.61 -2.96 -13.14
CA LEU A 89 2.59 -1.90 -12.96
C LEU A 89 3.35 -1.59 -14.26
N ARG A 90 3.80 -2.61 -15.01
CA ARG A 90 4.47 -2.41 -16.32
C ARG A 90 3.56 -1.71 -17.31
N GLU A 91 2.28 -2.06 -17.36
CA GLU A 91 1.32 -1.37 -18.24
C GLU A 91 1.14 0.10 -17.88
N ILE A 92 1.02 0.41 -16.58
CA ILE A 92 0.92 1.78 -16.07
C ILE A 92 2.19 2.57 -16.43
N ILE A 93 3.37 2.00 -16.22
CA ILE A 93 4.65 2.63 -16.57
C ILE A 93 4.73 2.93 -18.07
N LYS A 94 4.34 1.99 -18.95
CA LYS A 94 4.32 2.20 -20.40
C LYS A 94 3.38 3.34 -20.80
N LYS A 95 2.21 3.47 -20.16
CA LYS A 95 1.29 4.60 -20.38
C LYS A 95 1.93 5.92 -19.96
N ILE A 96 2.60 5.95 -18.82
CA ILE A 96 3.32 7.12 -18.32
C ILE A 96 4.47 7.51 -19.26
N PHE A 97 5.24 6.55 -19.78
CA PHE A 97 6.32 6.82 -20.74
C PHE A 97 5.80 7.44 -22.04
N LYS A 98 4.66 6.97 -22.54
CA LYS A 98 3.99 7.58 -23.70
C LYS A 98 3.57 9.03 -23.41
N LYS A 99 2.98 9.28 -22.23
CA LYS A 99 2.52 10.62 -21.82
C LYS A 99 3.66 11.60 -21.57
N TYR A 100 4.76 11.13 -20.99
CA TYR A 100 5.91 11.95 -20.58
C TYR A 100 7.19 11.59 -21.36
N SER A 101 7.06 11.41 -22.67
CA SER A 101 8.16 10.99 -23.55
C SER A 101 9.41 11.87 -23.46
N LYS A 102 9.24 13.19 -23.22
CA LYS A 102 10.35 14.11 -22.97
C LYS A 102 11.16 13.74 -21.73
N LEU A 103 10.49 13.39 -20.62
CA LEU A 103 11.16 12.99 -19.38
C LEU A 103 11.91 11.66 -19.54
N VAL A 104 11.38 10.75 -20.36
CA VAL A 104 12.04 9.48 -20.71
C VAL A 104 13.32 9.75 -21.50
N LYS A 105 13.25 10.57 -22.57
CA LYS A 105 14.42 10.93 -23.40
C LYS A 105 15.51 11.61 -22.58
N GLU A 106 15.13 12.50 -21.66
CA GLU A 106 16.05 13.21 -20.77
C GLU A 106 16.49 12.38 -19.56
N LYS A 107 16.06 11.11 -19.46
CA LYS A 107 16.35 10.18 -18.36
C LYS A 107 16.09 10.80 -16.97
N LYS A 108 14.99 11.55 -16.83
CA LYS A 108 14.58 12.20 -15.58
C LYS A 108 13.90 11.19 -14.66
N THR A 109 14.65 10.20 -14.16
CA THR A 109 14.13 9.08 -13.35
C THR A 109 13.34 9.55 -12.14
N SER A 110 13.81 10.58 -11.42
CA SER A 110 13.10 11.10 -10.24
C SER A 110 11.74 11.72 -10.58
N ALA A 111 11.63 12.41 -11.73
CA ALA A 111 10.35 12.98 -12.17
C ALA A 111 9.37 11.88 -12.61
N LEU A 112 9.86 10.89 -13.36
CA LEU A 112 9.07 9.72 -13.76
C LEU A 112 8.62 8.89 -12.56
N MET A 113 9.48 8.72 -11.56
CA MET A 113 9.12 8.08 -10.30
C MET A 113 7.95 8.80 -9.63
N GLY A 114 7.98 10.13 -9.58
CA GLY A 114 6.87 10.94 -9.06
C GLY A 114 5.55 10.67 -9.79
N GLU A 115 5.58 10.61 -11.11
CA GLU A 115 4.38 10.32 -11.92
C GLU A 115 3.87 8.89 -11.73
N VAL A 116 4.76 7.91 -11.66
CA VAL A 116 4.37 6.51 -11.38
C VAL A 116 3.75 6.39 -10.00
N MET A 117 4.37 6.99 -8.99
CA MET A 117 3.90 6.92 -7.61
C MET A 117 2.52 7.56 -7.42
N LYS A 118 2.16 8.59 -8.18
CA LYS A 118 0.80 9.16 -8.14
C LYS A 118 -0.28 8.13 -8.47
N GLU A 119 0.02 7.18 -9.36
CA GLU A 119 -0.94 6.17 -9.82
C GLU A 119 -0.93 4.89 -8.96
N VAL A 120 0.24 4.52 -8.42
CA VAL A 120 0.46 3.18 -7.82
C VAL A 120 0.74 3.18 -6.32
N ARG A 121 0.90 4.35 -5.69
CA ARG A 121 1.17 4.45 -4.24
C ARG A 121 0.12 3.70 -3.44
N GLY A 122 0.59 2.89 -2.48
CA GLY A 122 -0.27 2.08 -1.61
C GLY A 122 -0.90 0.87 -2.30
N LYS A 123 -0.67 0.66 -3.60
CA LYS A 123 -1.17 -0.50 -4.35
C LYS A 123 -0.10 -1.57 -4.57
N ILE A 124 1.17 -1.22 -4.46
CA ILE A 124 2.30 -2.15 -4.66
C ILE A 124 3.53 -1.62 -3.90
N ASP A 125 4.43 -2.53 -3.50
CA ASP A 125 5.67 -2.19 -2.78
C ASP A 125 6.54 -1.23 -3.61
N GLY A 126 6.93 -0.11 -3.00
CA GLY A 126 7.73 0.91 -3.66
C GLY A 126 9.09 0.41 -4.15
N LYS A 127 9.64 -0.66 -3.55
CA LYS A 127 10.84 -1.34 -4.06
C LYS A 127 10.57 -2.01 -5.40
N VAL A 128 9.40 -2.62 -5.57
CA VAL A 128 8.99 -3.23 -6.85
C VAL A 128 8.76 -2.14 -7.89
N VAL A 129 8.12 -1.02 -7.51
CA VAL A 129 7.97 0.16 -8.39
C VAL A 129 9.33 0.62 -8.91
N SER A 130 10.28 0.84 -8.01
CA SER A 130 11.63 1.29 -8.37
C SER A 130 12.36 0.30 -9.27
N LYS A 131 12.30 -1.00 -8.96
CA LYS A 131 12.91 -2.05 -9.77
C LYS A 131 12.35 -2.03 -11.20
N VAL A 132 11.03 -2.12 -11.34
CA VAL A 132 10.36 -2.22 -12.66
C VAL A 132 10.55 -0.94 -13.48
N LEU A 133 10.44 0.23 -12.87
CA LEU A 133 10.67 1.51 -13.55
C LEU A 133 12.09 1.58 -14.15
N ASN A 134 13.10 1.18 -13.38
CA ASN A 134 14.48 1.17 -13.85
C ASN A 134 14.72 0.12 -14.96
N GLU A 135 14.08 -1.04 -14.89
CA GLU A 135 14.14 -2.04 -15.96
C GLU A 135 13.51 -1.53 -17.25
N GLU A 136 12.34 -0.89 -17.19
CA GLU A 136 11.66 -0.35 -18.38
C GLU A 136 12.43 0.86 -18.95
N LEU A 137 13.02 1.72 -18.12
CA LEU A 137 13.88 2.83 -18.59
C LEU A 137 15.15 2.37 -19.31
N LYS A 138 15.68 1.18 -18.99
CA LYS A 138 16.83 0.62 -19.71
C LYS A 138 16.45 0.06 -21.09
N LYS A 139 15.19 -0.30 -21.29
CA LYS A 139 14.66 -0.83 -22.55
C LYS A 139 14.13 0.26 -23.48
N ALA A 140 13.79 1.43 -22.92
CA ALA A 140 13.28 2.60 -23.63
C ALA A 140 14.42 3.44 -24.22
#